data_AF-A0A355S5C8-F1
#
_entry.id   AF-A0A355S5C8-F1
#
_cell.length_a   1.000
_cell.length_b   1.000
_cell.length_c   1.000
_cell.angle_alpha   90.00
_cell.angle_beta   90.00
_cell.angle_gamma   90.00
#
_symmetry.space_group_name_H-M   'P 1'
#
loop_
_entity.id
_entity.type
_entity.pdbx_description
1 polymer ?
#
loop_
_entity_poly.entity_id
_entity_poly.type
_entity_poly.pdbx_seq_one_letter_code
_entity_poly.pdbx_strand_id
1 'polypeptide(L)'
;MDGVDGVFGIHVSSNLDCGKVSVENGPRMACADVFKITIKGKSGHGARPHQAIDALVAACASVLNLQTVVSREINPLEPVVITVGSIKSGTRFNIIANQAVLEGTSRCFGEEIRQQIFSAIDRVIKYTAQAYRAEAELEYDFTTSPLINDDKCSEIGAGAVKKILSEKALAHVGRTLGTDDFSEYLKKAPGIYALVGAGNKSKGAIYPHHHERFNIDEDSLEISSALYAQYALDFLESSL
;
A
#
# COMPACT_ATOMS: atom_id res chain seq x y z
N MET A 1 13.08 -18.79 1.38
CA MET A 1 14.09 -17.86 0.83
C MET A 1 15.48 -18.23 1.35
N ASP A 2 15.67 -19.45 1.84
CA ASP A 2 16.95 -19.85 2.43
C ASP A 2 17.95 -20.09 1.30
N GLY A 3 19.10 -19.43 1.36
CA GLY A 3 20.13 -19.49 0.32
C GLY A 3 19.82 -18.71 -0.96
N VAL A 4 18.89 -17.74 -0.92
CA VAL A 4 18.64 -16.82 -2.05
C VAL A 4 19.37 -15.50 -1.81
N ASP A 5 20.25 -15.13 -2.73
CA ASP A 5 21.09 -13.91 -2.61
C ASP A 5 20.40 -12.64 -3.15
N GLY A 6 19.42 -12.80 -4.05
CA GLY A 6 18.65 -11.67 -4.59
C GLY A 6 17.35 -12.08 -5.27
N VAL A 7 16.45 -11.12 -5.43
CA VAL A 7 15.15 -11.33 -6.10
C VAL A 7 14.94 -10.33 -7.22
N PHE A 8 14.33 -10.81 -8.31
CA PHE A 8 13.99 -9.99 -9.46
C PHE A 8 12.59 -10.33 -9.92
N GLY A 9 11.76 -9.30 -10.11
CA GLY A 9 10.41 -9.44 -10.60
C GLY A 9 10.09 -8.41 -11.67
N ILE A 10 9.11 -8.73 -12.51
CA ILE A 10 8.61 -7.85 -13.57
C ILE A 10 7.10 -7.78 -13.47
N HIS A 11 6.56 -6.57 -13.53
CA HIS A 11 5.17 -6.33 -13.90
C HIS A 11 5.14 -5.68 -15.28
N VAL A 12 4.38 -6.26 -16.22
CA VAL A 12 4.08 -5.56 -17.48
C VAL A 12 3.16 -4.39 -17.18
N SER A 13 3.43 -3.20 -17.72
CA SER A 13 2.68 -1.99 -17.42
C SER A 13 1.99 -1.48 -18.68
N SER A 14 0.66 -1.61 -18.77
CA SER A 14 -0.12 -1.08 -19.90
C SER A 14 -0.15 0.45 -19.94
N ASN A 15 0.22 1.12 -18.84
CA ASN A 15 0.34 2.58 -18.75
C ASN A 15 1.71 3.11 -19.21
N LEU A 16 2.63 2.22 -19.59
CA LEU A 16 3.96 2.57 -20.06
C LEU A 16 4.13 2.03 -21.49
N ASP A 17 4.62 2.87 -22.41
CA ASP A 17 4.79 2.49 -23.81
C ASP A 17 5.72 1.28 -23.97
N CYS A 18 5.39 0.36 -24.88
CA CYS A 18 6.24 -0.78 -25.22
C CYS A 18 7.65 -0.33 -25.63
N GLY A 19 8.67 -1.06 -25.20
CA GLY A 19 10.08 -0.65 -25.38
C GLY A 19 10.63 0.26 -24.28
N LYS A 20 9.82 0.60 -23.27
CA LYS A 20 10.26 1.35 -22.08
C LYS A 20 10.29 0.46 -20.85
N VAL A 21 11.26 0.69 -19.95
CA VAL A 21 11.41 -0.08 -18.71
C VAL A 21 11.74 0.86 -17.56
N SER A 22 11.04 0.73 -16.43
CA SER A 22 11.40 1.36 -15.16
C SER A 22 12.00 0.33 -14.22
N VAL A 23 13.17 0.66 -13.66
CA VAL A 23 13.94 -0.13 -12.69
C VAL A 23 14.38 0.74 -11.52
N GLU A 24 13.63 1.80 -11.25
CA GLU A 24 13.98 2.80 -10.24
C GLU A 24 14.08 2.20 -8.85
N ASN A 25 14.98 2.77 -8.06
CA ASN A 25 15.24 2.38 -6.68
C ASN A 25 14.25 3.01 -5.69
N GLY A 26 14.33 2.57 -4.44
CA GLY A 26 13.54 3.09 -3.35
C GLY A 26 12.07 2.68 -3.41
N PRO A 27 11.19 3.36 -2.65
CA PRO A 27 9.78 2.98 -2.59
C PRO A 27 9.10 3.12 -3.94
N ARG A 28 8.32 2.10 -4.35
CA ARG A 28 7.63 2.01 -5.64
C ARG A 28 6.12 1.86 -5.50
N MET A 29 5.69 0.99 -4.58
CA MET A 29 4.27 0.70 -4.31
C MET A 29 4.00 0.80 -2.81
N ALA A 30 2.79 1.21 -2.44
CA ALA A 30 2.42 1.39 -1.04
C ALA A 30 2.13 0.06 -0.33
N CYS A 31 2.17 0.03 1.00
CA CYS A 31 1.53 -1.03 1.79
C CYS A 31 0.01 -0.99 1.65
N ALA A 32 -0.71 -2.06 2.03
CA ALA A 32 -2.18 -2.10 1.99
C ALA A 32 -2.89 -2.58 3.28
N ASP A 33 -2.46 -2.09 4.43
CA ASP A 33 -2.94 -2.58 5.72
C ASP A 33 -4.43 -2.38 5.96
N VAL A 34 -5.03 -3.28 6.73
CA VAL A 34 -6.45 -3.26 7.08
C VAL A 34 -6.58 -3.16 8.59
N PHE A 35 -7.56 -2.37 9.05
CA PHE A 35 -7.85 -2.29 10.48
C PHE A 35 -9.33 -2.40 10.77
N LYS A 36 -9.63 -2.94 11.94
CA LYS A 36 -10.95 -3.00 12.55
C LYS A 36 -10.86 -2.46 13.97
N ILE A 37 -11.68 -1.47 14.27
CA ILE A 37 -11.75 -0.84 15.59
C ILE A 37 -13.12 -1.16 16.19
N THR A 38 -13.13 -1.76 17.37
CA THR A 38 -14.35 -2.03 18.13
C THR A 38 -14.42 -1.07 19.31
N ILE A 39 -15.44 -0.22 19.34
CA ILE A 39 -15.70 0.72 20.44
C ILE A 39 -16.87 0.20 21.27
N LYS A 40 -16.64 0.04 22.58
CA LYS A 40 -17.60 -0.49 23.56
C LYS A 40 -18.04 0.63 24.50
N GLY A 41 -19.35 0.78 24.64
CA GLY A 41 -20.03 1.68 25.55
C GLY A 41 -21.09 0.94 26.36
N LYS A 42 -22.20 1.63 26.64
CA LYS A 42 -23.29 1.10 27.47
C LYS A 42 -24.63 1.57 26.89
N SER A 43 -25.50 0.61 26.56
CA SER A 43 -26.82 0.91 26.00
C SER A 43 -27.72 1.63 27.01
N GLY A 44 -28.69 2.39 26.50
CA GLY A 44 -29.72 3.02 27.30
C GLY A 44 -30.83 3.61 26.45
N HIS A 45 -31.86 4.13 27.11
CA HIS A 45 -32.97 4.79 26.44
C HIS A 45 -32.50 6.12 25.82
N GLY A 46 -32.88 6.41 24.56
CA GLY A 46 -32.45 7.63 23.84
C GLY A 46 -32.77 8.93 24.56
N ALA A 47 -33.88 8.97 25.31
CA ALA A 47 -34.26 10.12 26.15
C ALA A 47 -33.56 10.18 27.53
N ARG A 48 -32.66 9.24 27.88
CA ARG A 48 -31.95 9.19 29.17
C ARG A 48 -30.44 8.99 28.98
N PRO A 49 -29.74 9.88 28.24
CA PRO A 49 -28.33 9.68 27.89
C PRO A 49 -27.37 9.65 29.09
N HIS A 50 -27.72 10.30 30.20
CA HIS A 50 -26.92 10.29 31.44
C HIS A 50 -26.79 8.90 32.09
N GLN A 51 -27.59 7.90 31.67
CA GLN A 51 -27.54 6.52 32.18
C GLN A 51 -26.72 5.57 31.27
N ALA A 52 -26.20 6.10 30.15
CA ALA A 52 -25.58 5.35 29.07
C ALA A 52 -24.17 5.89 28.74
N ILE A 53 -23.46 5.15 27.88
CA ILE A 53 -22.19 5.56 27.27
C ILE A 53 -22.36 5.31 25.77
N ASP A 54 -22.47 6.38 24.98
CA ASP A 54 -22.83 6.30 23.57
C ASP A 54 -21.63 5.93 22.70
N ALA A 55 -21.59 4.67 22.24
CA ALA A 55 -20.52 4.17 21.38
C ALA A 55 -20.55 4.78 19.97
N LEU A 56 -21.73 5.18 19.46
CA LEU A 56 -21.83 5.82 18.15
C LEU A 56 -21.18 7.20 18.18
N VAL A 57 -21.45 7.99 19.21
CA VAL A 57 -20.83 9.32 19.37
C VAL A 57 -19.31 9.20 19.50
N ALA A 58 -18.83 8.28 20.34
CA ALA A 58 -17.38 8.02 20.50
C ALA A 58 -16.73 7.57 19.17
N ALA A 59 -17.43 6.76 18.37
CA ALA A 59 -16.96 6.32 17.06
C ALA A 59 -16.87 7.46 16.05
N CYS A 60 -17.89 8.32 15.96
CA CYS A 60 -17.85 9.51 15.11
C CYS A 60 -16.67 10.43 15.47
N ALA A 61 -16.44 10.66 16.77
CA ALA A 61 -15.29 11.43 17.23
C ALA A 61 -13.96 10.75 16.86
N SER A 62 -13.89 9.43 16.95
CA SER A 62 -12.70 8.66 16.57
C SER A 62 -12.40 8.80 15.07
N VAL A 63 -13.41 8.71 14.20
CA VAL A 63 -13.26 8.92 12.75
C VAL A 63 -12.66 10.29 12.43
N LEU A 64 -13.16 11.35 13.10
CA LEU A 64 -12.66 12.71 12.91
C LEU A 64 -11.22 12.86 13.44
N ASN A 65 -10.94 12.33 14.64
CA ASN A 65 -9.61 12.43 15.24
C ASN A 65 -8.56 11.61 14.49
N LEU A 66 -8.92 10.50 13.84
CA LEU A 66 -7.98 9.74 13.00
C LEU A 66 -7.41 10.56 11.84
N GLN A 67 -8.13 11.58 11.36
CA GLN A 67 -7.64 12.46 10.30
C GLN A 67 -6.46 13.33 10.74
N THR A 68 -6.29 13.54 12.05
CA THR A 68 -5.17 14.34 12.58
C THR A 68 -3.85 13.60 12.53
N VAL A 69 -3.86 12.26 12.48
CA VAL A 69 -2.64 11.45 12.31
C VAL A 69 -1.93 11.87 11.01
N VAL A 70 -2.62 11.78 9.87
CA VAL A 70 -2.05 12.17 8.58
C VAL A 70 -1.79 13.67 8.53
N SER A 71 -2.76 14.49 8.94
CA SER A 71 -2.64 15.92 8.71
C SER A 71 -1.64 16.60 9.64
N ARG A 72 -1.39 16.12 10.87
CA ARG A 72 -0.61 16.81 11.91
C ARG A 72 0.61 16.05 12.43
N GLU A 73 0.66 14.72 12.30
CA GLU A 73 1.75 13.92 12.89
C GLU A 73 2.72 13.39 11.84
N ILE A 74 2.25 13.12 10.62
CA ILE A 74 3.10 12.63 9.53
C ILE A 74 3.74 13.81 8.78
N ASN A 75 4.99 13.63 8.35
CA ASN A 75 5.68 14.57 7.46
C ASN A 75 4.83 14.82 6.20
N PRO A 76 4.48 16.07 5.86
CA PRO A 76 3.65 16.36 4.68
C PRO A 76 4.31 15.98 3.34
N LEU A 77 5.61 15.68 3.31
CA LEU A 77 6.31 15.16 2.14
C LEU A 77 6.19 13.63 1.99
N GLU A 78 5.66 12.95 3.00
CA GLU A 78 5.44 11.50 2.99
C GLU A 78 3.98 11.18 2.62
N PRO A 79 3.73 10.48 1.50
CA PRO A 79 2.36 10.12 1.13
C PRO A 79 1.79 9.06 2.07
N VAL A 80 0.75 9.43 2.81
CA VAL A 80 0.01 8.53 3.70
C VAL A 80 -1.49 8.70 3.51
N VAL A 81 -2.22 7.58 3.56
CA VAL A 81 -3.69 7.56 3.57
C VAL A 81 -4.16 6.72 4.75
N ILE A 82 -5.15 7.22 5.49
CA ILE A 82 -5.96 6.45 6.44
C ILE A 82 -7.41 6.66 6.06
N THR A 83 -8.09 5.60 5.66
CA THR A 83 -9.50 5.64 5.25
C THR A 83 -10.31 4.78 6.19
N VAL A 84 -11.32 5.38 6.83
CA VAL A 84 -12.41 4.61 7.46
C VAL A 84 -13.49 4.39 6.42
N GLY A 85 -13.63 3.16 5.95
CA GLY A 85 -14.55 2.78 4.88
C GLY A 85 -15.93 2.37 5.39
N SER A 86 -16.05 1.96 6.65
CA SER A 86 -17.32 1.55 7.25
C SER A 86 -17.44 1.96 8.71
N ILE A 87 -18.66 2.32 9.11
CA ILE A 87 -19.08 2.47 10.50
C ILE A 87 -20.42 1.75 10.67
N LYS A 88 -20.48 0.81 11.62
CA LYS A 88 -21.70 0.07 11.97
C LYS A 88 -21.97 0.24 13.45
N SER A 89 -23.14 0.76 13.82
CA SER A 89 -23.50 1.04 15.22
C SER A 89 -25.00 1.20 15.40
N GLY A 90 -25.48 0.83 16.59
CA GLY A 90 -26.88 0.95 16.99
C GLY A 90 -27.80 -0.14 16.41
N THR A 91 -29.00 -0.24 16.98
CA THR A 91 -30.00 -1.25 16.60
C THR A 91 -31.39 -0.65 16.34
N ARG A 92 -31.70 0.49 16.97
CA ARG A 92 -32.96 1.26 16.85
C ARG A 92 -32.70 2.74 17.09
N PHE A 93 -33.52 3.60 16.48
CA PHE A 93 -33.36 5.06 16.55
C PHE A 93 -33.52 5.66 17.96
N ASN A 94 -34.15 4.95 18.89
CA ASN A 94 -34.40 5.40 20.26
C ASN A 94 -33.59 4.63 21.32
N ILE A 95 -32.59 3.84 20.91
CA ILE A 95 -31.69 3.09 21.79
C ILE A 95 -30.28 3.60 21.57
N ILE A 96 -29.63 4.06 22.65
CA ILE A 96 -28.22 4.45 22.62
C ILE A 96 -27.35 3.22 22.36
N ALA A 97 -26.44 3.32 21.40
CA ALA A 97 -25.59 2.22 20.98
C ALA A 97 -24.57 1.85 22.07
N ASN A 98 -24.51 0.58 22.45
CA ASN A 98 -23.47 0.04 23.32
C ASN A 98 -22.19 -0.35 22.56
N GLN A 99 -22.22 -0.40 21.24
CA GLN A 99 -21.09 -0.81 20.43
C GLN A 99 -21.10 -0.11 19.08
N ALA A 100 -19.92 0.22 18.59
CA ALA A 100 -19.67 0.63 17.21
C ALA A 100 -18.45 -0.13 16.66
N VAL A 101 -18.50 -0.50 15.38
CA VAL A 101 -17.37 -1.13 14.67
C VAL A 101 -17.00 -0.25 13.50
N LEU A 102 -15.72 0.10 13.41
CA LEU A 102 -15.12 0.81 12.29
C LEU A 102 -14.22 -0.14 11.52
N GLU A 103 -14.32 -0.12 10.19
CA GLU A 103 -13.45 -0.90 9.30
C GLU A 103 -12.79 0.06 8.31
N GLY A 104 -11.50 -0.13 8.07
CA GLY A 104 -10.72 0.80 7.27
C GLY A 104 -9.40 0.25 6.81
N THR A 105 -8.63 1.12 6.16
CA THR A 105 -7.37 0.75 5.51
C THR A 105 -6.37 1.90 5.56
N SER A 106 -5.08 1.57 5.56
CA SER A 106 -4.01 2.56 5.45
C SER A 106 -3.03 2.26 4.33
N ARG A 107 -2.40 3.31 3.79
CA ARG A 107 -1.39 3.25 2.73
C ARG A 107 -0.21 4.12 3.12
N CYS A 108 1.01 3.62 2.94
CA CYS A 108 2.25 4.38 3.05
C CYS A 108 3.38 3.68 2.28
N PHE A 109 4.50 4.37 2.05
CA PHE A 109 5.62 3.88 1.25
C PHE A 109 6.83 3.39 2.07
N GLY A 110 6.77 3.39 3.39
CA GLY A 110 7.89 3.05 4.25
C GLY A 110 7.47 2.30 5.52
N GLU A 111 8.28 1.31 5.91
CA GLU A 111 7.98 0.47 7.08
C GLU A 111 7.98 1.25 8.40
N GLU A 112 8.87 2.23 8.56
CA GLU A 112 8.87 3.08 9.76
C GLU A 112 7.55 3.85 9.90
N ILE A 113 7.09 4.47 8.80
CA ILE A 113 5.83 5.21 8.75
C ILE A 113 4.65 4.25 8.97
N ARG A 114 4.70 3.02 8.42
CA ARG A 114 3.69 1.98 8.64
C ARG A 114 3.51 1.69 10.13
N GLN A 115 4.60 1.53 10.87
CA GLN A 115 4.56 1.30 12.32
C GLN A 115 4.11 2.54 13.10
N GLN A 116 4.49 3.74 12.65
CA GLN A 116 3.99 5.00 13.22
C GLN A 116 2.47 5.13 13.06
N ILE A 117 1.92 4.79 11.88
CA ILE A 117 0.47 4.79 11.61
C ILE A 117 -0.25 3.82 12.54
N PHE A 118 0.23 2.57 12.66
CA PHE A 118 -0.35 1.59 13.58
C PHE A 118 -0.42 2.14 15.02
N SER A 119 0.72 2.64 15.51
CA SER A 119 0.84 3.17 16.87
C SER A 119 -0.04 4.40 17.09
N ALA A 120 -0.13 5.28 16.09
CA ALA A 120 -0.96 6.48 16.14
C ALA A 120 -2.46 6.15 16.12
N ILE A 121 -2.89 5.21 15.27
CA ILE A 121 -4.29 4.75 15.24
C ILE A 121 -4.67 4.19 16.60
N ASP A 122 -3.87 3.26 17.15
CA ASP A 122 -4.12 2.64 18.45
C ASP A 122 -4.23 3.68 19.58
N ARG A 123 -3.30 4.64 19.60
CA ARG A 123 -3.31 5.74 20.56
C ARG A 123 -4.56 6.62 20.43
N VAL A 124 -4.85 7.09 19.22
CA VAL A 124 -5.95 8.03 18.96
C VAL A 124 -7.30 7.41 19.30
N ILE A 125 -7.55 6.16 18.90
CA ILE A 125 -8.83 5.51 19.18
C ILE A 125 -9.02 5.23 20.68
N LYS A 126 -7.97 4.81 21.38
CA LYS A 126 -8.03 4.54 22.83
C LYS A 126 -8.35 5.80 23.62
N TYR A 127 -7.59 6.87 23.39
CA TYR A 127 -7.76 8.12 24.13
C TYR A 127 -9.01 8.89 23.72
N THR A 128 -9.42 8.80 22.45
CA THR A 128 -10.71 9.37 22.02
C THR A 128 -11.85 8.64 22.72
N ALA A 129 -11.92 7.32 22.67
CA ALA A 129 -12.98 6.56 23.34
C ALA A 129 -13.01 6.83 24.86
N GLN A 130 -11.84 6.88 25.50
CA GLN A 130 -11.72 7.16 26.94
C GLN A 130 -12.32 8.53 27.30
N ALA A 131 -12.14 9.56 26.48
CA ALA A 131 -12.74 10.88 26.70
C ALA A 131 -14.28 10.83 26.74
N TYR A 132 -14.89 9.87 26.06
CA TYR A 132 -16.34 9.60 26.08
C TYR A 132 -16.74 8.55 27.13
N ARG A 133 -15.82 8.09 27.98
CA ARG A 133 -15.97 6.99 28.94
C ARG A 133 -16.25 5.63 28.28
N ALA A 134 -15.91 5.49 27.01
CA ALA A 134 -15.97 4.25 26.24
C ALA A 134 -14.59 3.58 26.21
N GLU A 135 -14.56 2.32 25.78
CA GLU A 135 -13.34 1.54 25.54
C GLU A 135 -13.19 1.27 24.05
N ALA A 136 -11.96 1.19 23.54
CA ALA A 136 -11.70 0.88 22.15
C ALA A 136 -10.60 -0.18 22.02
N GLU A 137 -10.84 -1.15 21.13
CA GLU A 137 -9.92 -2.23 20.78
C GLU A 137 -9.58 -2.11 19.29
N LEU A 138 -8.29 -2.20 18.97
CA LEU A 138 -7.77 -2.21 17.60
C LEU A 138 -7.34 -3.63 17.22
N GLU A 139 -7.91 -4.13 16.12
CA GLU A 139 -7.38 -5.25 15.35
C GLU A 139 -6.73 -4.64 14.09
N TYR A 140 -5.44 -4.89 13.88
CA TYR A 140 -4.68 -4.34 12.76
C TYR A 140 -3.94 -5.45 12.03
N ASP A 141 -4.21 -5.58 10.73
CA ASP A 141 -3.60 -6.58 9.86
C ASP A 141 -2.57 -5.92 8.96
N PHE A 142 -1.31 -6.30 9.18
CA PHE A 142 -0.20 -5.92 8.31
C PHE A 142 -0.23 -6.83 7.08
N THR A 143 -0.97 -6.42 6.05
CA THR A 143 -1.17 -7.20 4.83
C THR A 143 0.06 -7.04 3.90
N THR A 144 -0.11 -6.55 2.69
CA THR A 144 0.97 -6.30 1.74
C THR A 144 1.86 -5.16 2.20
N SER A 145 3.16 -5.40 2.17
CA SER A 145 4.20 -4.46 2.58
C SER A 145 4.47 -3.39 1.51
N PRO A 146 5.08 -2.26 1.86
CA PRO A 146 5.52 -1.32 0.83
C PRO A 146 6.57 -2.01 -0.05
N LEU A 147 6.43 -1.87 -1.37
CA LEU A 147 7.40 -2.40 -2.32
C LEU A 147 8.54 -1.40 -2.45
N ILE A 148 9.74 -1.80 -2.01
CA ILE A 148 10.92 -0.96 -1.99
C ILE A 148 12.03 -1.68 -2.77
N ASN A 149 12.47 -1.08 -3.88
CA ASN A 149 13.57 -1.60 -4.67
C ASN A 149 14.92 -1.23 -4.02
N ASP A 150 15.84 -2.18 -3.98
CA ASP A 150 17.21 -1.95 -3.50
C ASP A 150 18.02 -1.12 -4.50
N ASP A 151 18.84 -0.20 -3.98
CA ASP A 151 19.61 0.75 -4.78
C ASP A 151 20.59 0.05 -5.73
N LYS A 152 21.37 -0.92 -5.24
CA LYS A 152 22.38 -1.63 -6.03
C LYS A 152 21.71 -2.56 -7.05
N CYS A 153 20.66 -3.26 -6.64
CA CYS A 153 19.89 -4.09 -7.55
C CYS A 153 19.25 -3.25 -8.67
N SER A 154 18.80 -2.03 -8.38
CA SER A 154 18.30 -1.08 -9.37
C SER A 154 19.37 -0.62 -10.35
N GLU A 155 20.59 -0.36 -9.88
CA GLU A 155 21.73 -0.05 -10.75
C GLU A 155 22.05 -1.21 -11.71
N ILE A 156 22.03 -2.45 -11.22
CA ILE A 156 22.16 -3.66 -12.05
C ILE A 156 21.04 -3.73 -13.09
N GLY A 157 19.79 -3.53 -12.67
CA GLY A 157 18.64 -3.48 -13.57
C GLY A 157 18.78 -2.43 -14.66
N ALA A 158 19.28 -1.24 -14.32
CA ALA A 158 19.53 -0.19 -15.29
C ALA A 158 20.63 -0.57 -16.29
N GLY A 159 21.70 -1.23 -15.82
CA GLY A 159 22.74 -1.80 -16.68
C GLY A 159 22.19 -2.85 -17.65
N ALA A 160 21.37 -3.77 -17.15
CA ALA A 160 20.74 -4.81 -17.96
C ALA A 160 19.86 -4.21 -19.07
N VAL A 161 18.98 -3.26 -18.74
CA VAL A 161 18.13 -2.56 -19.73
C VAL A 161 18.96 -1.88 -20.82
N LYS A 162 20.08 -1.24 -20.46
CA LYS A 162 20.97 -0.58 -21.42
C LYS A 162 21.60 -1.57 -22.40
N LYS A 163 21.97 -2.78 -21.94
CA LYS A 163 22.57 -3.83 -22.75
C LYS A 163 21.58 -4.45 -23.74
N ILE A 164 20.36 -4.75 -23.29
CA ILE A 164 19.36 -5.43 -24.14
C ILE A 164 18.57 -4.48 -25.04
N LEU A 165 18.46 -3.20 -24.66
CA LEU A 165 17.71 -2.20 -25.41
C LEU A 165 18.58 -0.97 -25.69
N SER A 166 18.55 0.03 -24.81
CA SER A 166 19.34 1.26 -24.89
C SER A 166 19.14 2.11 -23.63
N GLU A 167 20.01 3.11 -23.43
CA GLU A 167 19.82 4.16 -22.41
C GLU A 167 18.44 4.83 -22.51
N LYS A 168 17.93 5.06 -23.73
CA LYS A 168 16.64 5.72 -23.97
C LYS A 168 15.44 4.83 -23.62
N ALA A 169 15.64 3.54 -23.39
CA ALA A 169 14.58 2.63 -22.95
C ALA A 169 14.26 2.81 -21.46
N LEU A 170 15.19 3.35 -20.67
CA LEU A 170 14.92 3.66 -19.26
C LEU A 170 13.83 4.73 -19.16
N ALA A 171 12.82 4.44 -18.36
CA ALA A 171 11.70 5.31 -18.09
C ALA A 171 11.57 5.61 -16.61
N HIS A 172 11.25 6.86 -16.30
CA HIS A 172 10.83 7.27 -14.98
C HIS A 172 9.32 7.08 -14.86
N VAL A 173 8.91 6.35 -13.85
CA VAL A 173 7.52 6.10 -13.45
C VAL A 173 7.39 6.56 -12.00
N GLY A 174 6.41 7.39 -11.71
CA GLY A 174 6.16 7.81 -10.33
C GLY A 174 5.76 6.62 -9.44
N ARG A 175 5.90 6.81 -8.13
CA ARG A 175 5.34 5.89 -7.12
C ARG A 175 3.84 5.74 -7.29
N THR A 176 3.29 4.56 -7.00
CA THR A 176 1.85 4.28 -7.06
C THR A 176 1.30 3.82 -5.71
N LEU A 177 0.05 4.19 -5.41
CA LEU A 177 -0.69 3.68 -4.25
C LEU A 177 -1.30 2.28 -4.50
N GLY A 178 -1.08 1.71 -5.69
CA GLY A 178 -1.26 0.28 -5.91
C GLY A 178 -0.32 -0.54 -5.03
N THR A 179 -0.58 -1.84 -4.93
CA THR A 179 0.16 -2.77 -4.07
C THR A 179 0.46 -4.04 -4.83
N ASP A 180 1.55 -4.70 -4.46
CA ASP A 180 1.98 -5.97 -5.04
C ASP A 180 2.67 -6.81 -3.97
N ASP A 181 2.32 -8.09 -3.89
CA ASP A 181 2.85 -9.01 -2.89
C ASP A 181 4.29 -9.42 -3.17
N PHE A 182 4.87 -9.00 -4.30
CA PHE A 182 6.30 -9.09 -4.55
C PHE A 182 7.14 -8.41 -3.44
N SER A 183 6.56 -7.41 -2.77
CA SER A 183 7.11 -6.77 -1.57
C SER A 183 7.52 -7.77 -0.47
N GLU A 184 6.85 -8.91 -0.34
CA GLU A 184 7.17 -9.94 0.67
C GLU A 184 8.46 -10.72 0.35
N TYR A 185 8.86 -10.77 -0.92
CA TYR A 185 10.17 -11.32 -1.31
C TYR A 185 11.28 -10.31 -1.03
N LEU A 186 11.03 -9.02 -1.31
CA LEU A 186 11.99 -7.93 -1.07
C LEU A 186 12.27 -7.72 0.43
N LYS A 187 11.39 -8.17 1.32
CA LYS A 187 11.67 -8.25 2.76
C LYS A 187 12.74 -9.27 3.14
N LYS A 188 13.00 -10.26 2.29
CA LYS A 188 13.84 -11.42 2.61
C LYS A 188 15.20 -11.39 1.89
N ALA A 189 15.30 -10.69 0.77
CA ALA A 189 16.54 -10.53 0.01
C ALA A 189 16.51 -9.20 -0.75
N PRO A 190 17.68 -8.58 -1.02
CA PRO A 190 17.75 -7.40 -1.88
C PRO A 190 17.24 -7.74 -3.29
N GLY A 191 16.67 -6.77 -3.97
CA GLY A 191 16.10 -7.03 -5.27
C GLY A 191 15.39 -5.85 -5.87
N ILE A 192 14.83 -6.07 -7.06
CA ILE A 192 13.99 -5.08 -7.74
C ILE A 192 12.74 -5.69 -8.36
N TYR A 193 11.70 -4.86 -8.38
CA TYR A 193 10.51 -5.05 -9.17
C TYR A 193 10.50 -4.03 -10.32
N ALA A 194 10.70 -4.51 -11.53
CA ALA A 194 10.76 -3.69 -12.73
C ALA A 194 9.36 -3.56 -13.36
N LEU A 195 9.10 -2.41 -13.99
CA LEU A 195 7.93 -2.20 -14.82
C LEU A 195 8.35 -2.22 -16.28
N VAL A 196 7.89 -3.21 -17.05
CA VAL A 196 8.15 -3.30 -18.50
C VAL A 196 6.93 -2.77 -19.24
N GLY A 197 7.13 -1.77 -20.09
CA GLY A 197 6.07 -1.14 -20.86
C GLY A 197 5.42 -2.11 -21.82
N ALA A 198 4.09 -2.10 -21.81
CA ALA A 198 3.24 -2.95 -22.64
C ALA A 198 2.11 -2.16 -23.32
N GLY A 199 2.10 -0.83 -23.16
CA GLY A 199 1.15 0.05 -23.82
C GLY A 199 1.52 0.27 -25.29
N ASN A 200 0.53 0.24 -26.18
CA ASN A 200 0.72 0.56 -27.59
C ASN A 200 -0.60 1.02 -28.23
N LYS A 201 -0.65 2.28 -28.64
CA LYS A 201 -1.82 2.88 -29.30
C LYS A 201 -2.16 2.23 -30.64
N SER A 202 -1.17 1.83 -31.45
CA SER A 202 -1.42 1.24 -32.77
C SER A 202 -1.96 -0.18 -32.68
N LYS A 203 -1.65 -0.91 -31.59
CA LYS A 203 -2.19 -2.25 -31.29
C LYS A 203 -3.42 -2.23 -30.37
N GLY A 204 -3.93 -1.03 -30.02
CA GLY A 204 -5.09 -0.88 -29.12
C GLY A 204 -4.83 -1.23 -27.65
N ALA A 205 -3.57 -1.43 -27.25
CA ALA A 205 -3.16 -1.68 -25.88
C ALA A 205 -3.06 -0.36 -25.10
N ILE A 206 -4.21 0.25 -24.82
CA ILE A 206 -4.33 1.58 -24.18
C ILE A 206 -5.17 1.56 -22.90
N TYR A 207 -5.70 0.40 -22.53
CA TYR A 207 -6.57 0.25 -21.38
C TYR A 207 -5.73 -0.14 -20.15
N PRO A 208 -6.05 0.41 -18.97
CA PRO A 208 -5.29 0.13 -17.76
C PRO A 208 -5.50 -1.33 -17.31
N HIS A 209 -4.62 -1.80 -16.43
CA HIS A 209 -4.82 -3.05 -15.70
C HIS A 209 -6.22 -3.10 -15.07
N HIS A 210 -6.81 -4.29 -15.05
CA HIS A 210 -8.15 -4.59 -14.51
C HIS A 210 -9.33 -3.94 -15.26
N HIS A 211 -9.10 -3.40 -16.46
CA HIS A 211 -10.16 -2.96 -17.36
C HIS A 211 -10.67 -4.13 -18.23
N GLU A 212 -11.96 -4.20 -18.55
CA GLU A 212 -12.56 -5.31 -19.35
C GLU A 212 -11.95 -5.45 -20.76
N ARG A 213 -11.44 -4.35 -21.30
CA ARG A 213 -10.72 -4.25 -22.59
C ARG A 213 -9.20 -4.26 -22.45
N PHE A 214 -8.68 -4.69 -21.30
CA PHE A 214 -7.25 -4.77 -21.07
C PHE A 214 -6.57 -5.59 -22.19
N ASN A 215 -5.49 -5.03 -22.73
CA ASN A 215 -4.66 -5.66 -23.73
C ASN A 215 -3.22 -5.15 -23.58
N ILE A 216 -2.27 -5.90 -24.11
CA ILE A 216 -0.85 -5.57 -24.10
C ILE A 216 -0.26 -5.62 -25.51
N ASP A 217 0.84 -4.93 -25.69
CA ASP A 217 1.78 -5.18 -26.77
C ASP A 217 2.64 -6.40 -26.41
N GLU A 218 2.45 -7.53 -27.10
CA GLU A 218 3.19 -8.77 -26.83
C GLU A 218 4.70 -8.68 -27.10
N ASP A 219 5.18 -7.64 -27.81
CA ASP A 219 6.62 -7.38 -27.96
C ASP A 219 7.27 -7.14 -26.57
N SER A 220 6.48 -6.73 -25.57
CA SER A 220 6.91 -6.62 -24.17
C SER A 220 7.31 -7.95 -23.53
N LEU A 221 6.85 -9.10 -24.04
CA LEU A 221 7.19 -10.42 -23.53
C LEU A 221 8.63 -10.80 -23.87
N GLU A 222 9.07 -10.49 -25.09
CA GLU A 222 10.47 -10.66 -25.52
C GLU A 222 11.39 -9.79 -24.67
N ILE A 223 11.03 -8.52 -24.49
CA ILE A 223 11.78 -7.58 -23.64
C ILE A 223 11.87 -8.09 -22.20
N SER A 224 10.74 -8.54 -21.63
CA SER A 224 10.69 -9.05 -20.26
C SER A 224 11.59 -10.28 -20.08
N SER A 225 11.55 -11.21 -21.04
CA SER A 225 12.36 -12.43 -21.02
C SER A 225 13.85 -12.12 -21.15
N ALA A 226 14.22 -11.23 -22.06
CA ALA A 226 15.59 -10.76 -22.21
C ALA A 226 16.08 -10.05 -20.95
N LEU A 227 15.23 -9.26 -20.30
CA LEU A 227 15.57 -8.54 -19.08
C LEU A 227 15.79 -9.50 -17.90
N TYR A 228 14.94 -10.52 -17.72
CA TYR A 228 15.17 -11.57 -16.72
C TYR A 228 16.53 -12.23 -16.90
N ALA A 229 16.86 -12.63 -18.13
CA ALA A 229 18.13 -13.29 -18.43
C ALA A 229 19.33 -12.35 -18.20
N GLN A 230 19.29 -11.13 -18.73
CA GLN A 230 20.39 -10.18 -18.60
C GLN A 230 20.59 -9.72 -17.15
N TYR A 231 19.51 -9.48 -16.41
CA TYR A 231 19.59 -9.14 -14.99
C TYR A 231 20.28 -10.24 -14.19
N ALA A 232 19.90 -11.50 -14.41
CA ALA A 232 20.50 -12.63 -13.71
C ALA A 232 22.01 -12.75 -14.01
N LEU A 233 22.42 -12.60 -15.27
CA LEU A 233 23.84 -12.59 -15.65
C LEU A 233 24.59 -11.45 -14.93
N ASP A 234 24.07 -10.24 -15.00
CA ASP A 234 24.71 -9.06 -14.40
C ASP A 234 24.75 -9.15 -12.86
N PHE A 235 23.71 -9.71 -12.24
CA PHE A 235 23.66 -9.93 -10.79
C PHE A 235 24.69 -10.97 -10.34
N LEU A 236 24.82 -12.09 -11.05
CA LEU A 236 25.79 -13.15 -10.73
C LEU A 236 27.24 -12.74 -10.97
N GLU A 237 27.49 -11.79 -11.87
CA GLU A 237 28.81 -11.19 -12.08
C GLU A 237 29.12 -10.05 -11.09
N SER A 238 28.08 -9.51 -10.43
CA SER A 238 28.24 -8.44 -9.46
C SER A 238 28.80 -8.96 -8.13
N SER A 239 29.51 -8.11 -7.40
CA SER A 239 30.08 -8.41 -6.08
C SER A 239 29.12 -8.06 -4.94
N LEU A 240 27.82 -8.26 -5.14
CA LEU A 240 26.78 -7.99 -4.14
C LEU A 240 26.75 -9.08 -3.06
#